data_AF-A0A2T1D8Y8-F1
#
_entry.id   AF-A0A2T1D8Y8-F1
#
_cell.length_a   1.000
_cell.length_b   1.000
_cell.length_c   1.000
_cell.angle_alpha   90.00
_cell.angle_beta   90.00
_cell.angle_gamma   90.00
#
_symmetry.space_group_name_H-M   'P 1'
#
loop_
_entity.id
_entity.type
_entity.pdbx_description
1 polymer ?
#
loop_
_entity_poly.entity_id
_entity_poly.type
_entity_poly.pdbx_seq_one_letter_code
_entity_poly.pdbx_strand_id
1 'polypeptide(L)'
;MYPITLGYEEAKNRINSLMQHGHHAEALVTSVFTTEKMLRRTLRKIIVSAGFTSKVAEKLIGKINGLEAIKIYWEFYEPSGKTLIKVIGEREWSQIKQSAEMRNKLVHGVRVYEQSRCQEKTEKLLSTLDIVKQKLDETYGYSGWERFTIRKRNKLHIDPKVKIEENK
;
A
#
# COMPACT_ATOMS: atom_id res chain seq x y z
N MET A 1 5.74 13.19 2.49
CA MET A 1 4.67 12.31 1.96
C MET A 1 3.32 12.70 2.56
N TYR A 2 2.22 12.60 1.81
CA TYR A 2 0.87 13.08 2.19
C TYR A 2 0.51 12.72 3.65
N PRO A 3 0.23 13.70 4.52
CA PRO A 3 -0.38 13.41 5.81
C PRO A 3 -1.61 12.52 5.62
N ILE A 4 -1.92 11.67 6.60
CA ILE A 4 -3.20 10.96 6.59
C ILE A 4 -4.28 12.00 6.89
N THR A 5 -4.73 12.66 5.83
CA THR A 5 -5.81 13.64 5.84
C THR A 5 -7.15 13.02 5.52
N LEU A 6 -7.14 11.84 4.88
CA LEU A 6 -8.31 11.13 4.40
C LEU A 6 -8.27 9.68 4.91
N GLY A 7 -9.34 9.23 5.55
CA GLY A 7 -9.52 7.86 6.04
C GLY A 7 -9.81 6.85 4.92
N TYR A 8 -9.86 5.57 5.27
CA TYR A 8 -10.14 4.50 4.30
C TYR A 8 -11.54 4.62 3.68
N GLU A 9 -12.57 4.75 4.53
CA GLU A 9 -13.96 4.89 4.06
C GLU A 9 -14.16 6.14 3.22
N GLU A 10 -13.54 7.27 3.61
CA GLU A 10 -13.56 8.49 2.81
C GLU A 10 -12.89 8.30 1.44
N ALA A 11 -11.81 7.53 1.36
CA ALA A 11 -11.17 7.19 0.09
C ALA A 11 -12.09 6.37 -0.81
N LYS A 12 -12.78 5.37 -0.24
CA LYS A 12 -13.79 4.58 -0.96
C LYS A 12 -14.97 5.42 -1.40
N ASN A 13 -15.50 6.28 -0.53
CA ASN A 13 -16.61 7.17 -0.83
C ASN A 13 -16.28 8.11 -1.99
N ARG A 14 -15.05 8.61 -2.07
CA ARG A 14 -14.59 9.40 -3.23
C ARG A 14 -14.60 8.59 -4.52
N ILE A 15 -14.14 7.33 -4.49
CA ILE A 15 -14.15 6.46 -5.67
C ILE A 15 -15.58 6.12 -6.09
N ASN A 16 -16.45 5.81 -5.12
CA ASN A 16 -17.87 5.54 -5.36
C ASN A 16 -18.58 6.76 -5.94
N SER A 17 -18.27 7.96 -5.46
CA SER A 17 -18.78 9.21 -6.01
C SER A 17 -18.36 9.37 -7.48
N LEU A 18 -17.10 9.10 -7.85
CA LEU A 18 -16.68 9.12 -9.25
C LEU A 18 -17.46 8.12 -10.12
N MET A 19 -17.73 6.92 -9.61
CA MET A 19 -18.53 5.93 -10.32
C MET A 19 -19.99 6.38 -10.51
N GLN A 20 -20.61 6.98 -9.48
CA GLN A 20 -21.98 7.47 -9.54
C GLN A 20 -22.18 8.60 -10.56
N HIS A 21 -21.16 9.44 -10.77
CA HIS A 21 -21.20 10.54 -11.73
C HIS A 21 -20.71 10.15 -13.13
N GLY A 22 -20.48 8.85 -13.41
CA GLY A 22 -20.07 8.37 -14.73
C GLY A 22 -18.57 8.52 -15.04
N HIS A 23 -17.75 8.94 -14.09
CA HIS A 23 -16.30 9.11 -14.24
C HIS A 23 -15.55 7.78 -13.98
N HIS A 24 -15.93 6.70 -14.67
CA HIS A 24 -15.43 5.35 -14.33
C HIS A 24 -13.93 5.16 -14.60
N ALA A 25 -13.40 5.78 -15.67
CA ALA A 25 -11.96 5.75 -15.93
C ALA A 25 -11.16 6.41 -14.79
N GLU A 26 -11.63 7.56 -14.28
CA GLU A 26 -11.00 8.24 -13.14
C GLU A 26 -11.17 7.46 -11.84
N ALA A 27 -12.31 6.80 -11.65
CA ALA A 27 -12.55 5.90 -10.53
C ALA A 27 -11.56 4.73 -10.52
N LEU A 28 -11.27 4.15 -11.68
CA LEU A 28 -10.25 3.10 -11.83
C LEU A 28 -8.84 3.62 -11.50
N VAL A 29 -8.47 4.79 -12.04
CA VAL A 29 -7.17 5.40 -11.74
C VAL A 29 -7.03 5.69 -10.24
N THR A 30 -8.09 6.23 -9.63
CA THR A 30 -8.11 6.60 -8.21
C THR A 30 -8.08 5.38 -7.29
N SER A 31 -8.76 4.29 -7.66
CA SER A 31 -8.75 3.03 -6.89
C SER A 31 -7.39 2.34 -6.92
N VAL A 32 -6.72 2.31 -8.08
CA VAL A 32 -5.34 1.80 -8.18
C VAL A 32 -4.37 2.67 -7.37
N PHE A 33 -4.48 3.99 -7.45
CA PHE A 33 -3.67 4.90 -6.64
C PHE A 33 -3.89 4.67 -5.14
N THR A 34 -5.14 4.51 -4.72
CA THR A 34 -5.53 4.20 -3.34
C THR A 34 -4.90 2.88 -2.86
N THR A 35 -4.91 1.85 -3.70
CA THR A 35 -4.26 0.56 -3.44
C THR A 35 -2.75 0.72 -3.24
N GLU A 36 -2.08 1.38 -4.18
CA GLU A 36 -0.63 1.60 -4.10
C GLU A 36 -0.27 2.38 -2.83
N LYS A 37 -1.07 3.40 -2.48
CA LYS A 37 -0.90 4.20 -1.28
C LYS A 37 -1.03 3.37 0.00
N MET A 38 -2.03 2.50 0.07
CA MET A 38 -2.26 1.60 1.21
C MET A 38 -1.05 0.68 1.44
N LEU A 39 -0.59 0.00 0.38
CA LEU A 39 0.56 -0.89 0.46
C LEU A 39 1.85 -0.13 0.83
N ARG A 40 2.09 1.04 0.25
CA ARG A 40 3.25 1.89 0.59
C ARG A 40 3.27 2.32 2.05
N ARG A 41 2.11 2.74 2.57
CA ARG A 41 2.00 3.16 3.98
C ARG A 41 2.20 1.99 4.92
N THR A 42 1.71 0.81 4.57
CA THR A 42 1.91 -0.43 5.33
C THR A 42 3.38 -0.84 5.32
N LEU A 43 4.02 -0.88 4.16
CA LEU A 43 5.46 -1.16 4.05
C LEU A 43 6.30 -0.16 4.84
N ARG A 44 5.95 1.13 4.84
CA ARG A 44 6.63 2.14 5.67
C ARG A 44 6.58 1.76 7.15
N LYS A 45 5.43 1.30 7.64
CA LYS A 45 5.25 0.89 9.03
C LYS A 45 6.08 -0.35 9.34
N ILE A 46 6.12 -1.32 8.44
CA ILE A 46 6.97 -2.53 8.56
C ILE A 46 8.44 -2.12 8.68
N ILE A 47 8.94 -1.24 7.81
CA ILE A 47 10.31 -0.70 7.88
C ILE A 47 10.58 -0.01 9.22
N VAL A 48 9.64 0.80 9.72
CA VAL A 48 9.79 1.43 11.05
C VAL A 48 9.82 0.38 12.16
N SER A 49 8.99 -0.65 12.08
CA SER A 49 8.98 -1.77 13.03
C SER A 49 10.30 -2.54 13.01
N ALA A 50 10.93 -2.67 11.85
CA ALA A 50 12.26 -3.26 11.65
C ALA A 50 13.43 -2.40 12.17
N GLY A 51 13.18 -1.33 12.95
CA GLY A 51 14.25 -0.58 13.64
C GLY A 51 14.50 0.83 13.09
N PHE A 52 14.15 1.09 11.83
CA PHE A 52 14.45 2.37 11.17
C PHE A 52 13.62 3.54 11.73
N THR A 53 14.22 4.73 11.80
CA THR A 53 13.44 5.96 12.05
C THR A 53 12.40 6.21 10.97
N SER A 54 11.33 6.93 11.32
CA SER A 54 10.30 7.32 10.36
C SER A 54 10.83 8.17 9.20
N LYS A 55 11.95 8.90 9.40
CA LYS A 55 12.63 9.70 8.36
C LYS A 55 13.40 8.81 7.37
N VAL A 56 14.09 7.78 7.86
CA VAL A 56 14.79 6.82 6.98
C VAL A 56 13.78 5.97 6.23
N ALA A 57 12.75 5.46 6.91
CA ALA A 57 11.67 4.72 6.25
C ALA A 57 10.99 5.55 5.15
N GLU A 58 10.80 6.86 5.37
CA GLU A 58 10.27 7.76 4.34
C GLU A 58 11.20 7.92 3.14
N LYS A 59 12.50 8.08 3.36
CA LYS A 59 13.49 8.15 2.28
C LYS A 59 13.54 6.85 1.47
N LEU A 60 13.45 5.69 2.13
CA LEU A 60 13.45 4.38 1.47
C LEU A 60 12.20 4.20 0.60
N ILE A 61 11.01 4.44 1.18
CA ILE A 61 9.74 4.35 0.45
C ILE A 61 9.68 5.34 -0.73
N GLY A 62 10.25 6.53 -0.58
CA GLY A 62 10.31 7.55 -1.63
C GLY A 62 11.11 7.14 -2.87
N LYS A 63 11.98 6.12 -2.78
CA LYS A 63 12.75 5.58 -3.91
C LYS A 63 12.05 4.40 -4.60
N ILE A 64 11.02 3.83 -3.99
CA ILE A 64 10.29 2.68 -4.51
C ILE A 64 9.23 3.20 -5.49
N ASN A 65 9.23 2.75 -6.74
CA ASN A 65 8.27 3.21 -7.75
C ASN A 65 7.45 2.04 -8.31
N GLY A 66 6.12 2.18 -8.29
CA GLY A 66 5.18 1.15 -8.75
C GLY A 66 5.01 -0.05 -7.81
N LEU A 67 4.06 -0.92 -8.18
CA LEU A 67 3.62 -2.06 -7.38
C LEU A 67 4.65 -3.19 -7.31
N GLU A 68 5.33 -3.51 -8.41
CA GLU A 68 6.33 -4.60 -8.41
C GLU A 68 7.51 -4.26 -7.49
N ALA A 69 7.93 -2.98 -7.45
CA ALA A 69 8.95 -2.56 -6.50
C ALA A 69 8.44 -2.70 -5.05
N ILE A 70 7.20 -2.32 -4.76
CA ILE A 70 6.61 -2.52 -3.41
C ILE A 70 6.65 -4.00 -3.04
N LYS A 71 6.25 -4.90 -3.95
CA LYS A 71 6.28 -6.35 -3.72
C LYS A 71 7.68 -6.87 -3.39
N ILE A 72 8.69 -6.47 -4.17
CA ILE A 72 10.09 -6.87 -3.95
C ILE A 72 10.58 -6.38 -2.59
N TYR A 73 10.40 -5.09 -2.29
CA TYR A 73 10.88 -4.51 -1.04
C TYR A 73 10.11 -5.01 0.18
N TRP A 74 8.89 -5.50 0.00
CA TRP A 74 8.12 -6.09 1.10
C TRP A 74 8.87 -7.22 1.76
N GLU A 75 9.37 -8.17 0.98
CA GLU A 75 10.03 -9.38 1.48
C GLU A 75 11.27 -9.08 2.32
N PHE A 76 12.03 -8.04 1.98
CA PHE A 76 13.23 -7.65 2.72
C PHE A 76 12.96 -7.10 4.12
N TYR A 77 11.79 -6.48 4.34
CA TYR A 77 11.46 -5.85 5.61
C TYR A 77 10.42 -6.62 6.42
N GLU A 78 9.73 -7.57 5.80
CA GLU A 78 8.75 -8.43 6.47
C GLU A 78 9.45 -9.29 7.55
N PRO A 79 9.00 -9.27 8.83
CA PRO A 79 9.72 -9.91 9.92
C PRO A 79 9.97 -11.42 9.76
N SER A 80 9.10 -12.12 9.04
CA SER A 80 9.21 -13.57 8.75
C SER A 80 9.68 -13.85 7.32
N GLY A 81 10.12 -12.84 6.57
CA GLY A 81 10.50 -12.97 5.16
C GLY A 81 9.35 -13.41 4.25
N LYS A 82 8.09 -13.19 4.64
CA LYS A 82 6.95 -13.54 3.77
C LYS A 82 6.85 -12.57 2.61
N THR A 83 6.62 -13.12 1.42
CA THR A 83 6.30 -12.30 0.24
C THR A 83 4.95 -11.60 0.43
N LEU A 84 4.79 -10.42 -0.18
CA LEU A 84 3.50 -9.71 -0.17
C LEU A 84 2.35 -10.59 -0.68
N ILE A 85 2.61 -11.40 -1.71
CA ILE A 85 1.63 -12.32 -2.29
C ILE A 85 1.17 -13.35 -1.26
N LYS A 86 2.09 -13.89 -0.45
CA LYS A 86 1.74 -14.84 0.61
C LYS A 86 0.89 -14.19 1.71
N VAL A 87 1.08 -12.90 1.96
CA VAL A 87 0.30 -12.14 2.96
C VAL A 87 -1.11 -11.84 2.44
N ILE A 88 -1.23 -11.27 1.24
CA ILE A 88 -2.52 -10.77 0.75
C ILE A 88 -3.28 -11.78 -0.12
N GLY A 89 -2.62 -12.84 -0.59
CA GLY A 89 -3.15 -13.87 -1.50
C GLY A 89 -2.85 -13.63 -2.98
N GLU A 90 -2.68 -14.72 -3.73
CA GLU A 90 -2.41 -14.70 -5.18
C GLU A 90 -3.55 -14.10 -5.99
N ARG A 91 -4.80 -14.44 -5.63
CA ARG A 91 -6.00 -13.92 -6.28
C ARG A 91 -6.06 -12.40 -6.15
N GLU A 92 -5.88 -11.89 -4.94
CA GLU A 92 -5.93 -10.45 -4.64
C GLU A 92 -4.81 -9.72 -5.36
N TRP A 93 -3.57 -10.25 -5.32
CA TRP A 93 -2.44 -9.67 -6.03
C TRP A 93 -2.67 -9.62 -7.55
N SER A 94 -3.21 -10.70 -8.14
CA SER A 94 -3.53 -10.76 -9.56
C SER A 94 -4.56 -9.69 -9.96
N GLN A 95 -5.60 -9.49 -9.15
CA GLN A 95 -6.59 -8.42 -9.42
C GLN A 95 -5.95 -7.04 -9.36
N ILE A 96 -5.13 -6.76 -8.34
CA ILE A 96 -4.42 -5.49 -8.20
C ILE A 96 -3.52 -5.23 -9.42
N LYS A 97 -2.75 -6.24 -9.83
CA LYS A 97 -1.83 -6.15 -10.97
C LYS A 97 -2.57 -5.85 -12.28
N GLN A 98 -3.65 -6.59 -12.56
CA GLN A 98 -4.45 -6.37 -13.77
C GLN A 98 -5.05 -4.96 -13.83
N SER A 99 -5.59 -4.47 -12.70
CA SER A 99 -6.13 -3.11 -12.64
C SER A 99 -5.04 -2.05 -12.81
N ALA A 100 -3.84 -2.29 -12.26
CA ALA A 100 -2.72 -1.38 -12.43
C ALA A 100 -2.19 -1.33 -13.87
N GLU A 101 -2.12 -2.46 -14.56
CA GLU A 101 -1.77 -2.53 -15.99
C GLU A 101 -2.78 -1.76 -16.85
N MET A 102 -4.08 -1.90 -16.53
CA MET A 102 -5.14 -1.15 -17.20
C MET A 102 -5.01 0.36 -16.94
N ARG A 103 -4.77 0.77 -15.68
CA ARG A 103 -4.49 2.16 -15.31
C ARG A 103 -3.29 2.73 -16.06
N ASN A 104 -2.19 1.99 -16.17
CA ASN A 104 -0.99 2.47 -16.86
C ASN A 104 -1.29 2.74 -18.34
N LYS A 105 -2.02 1.84 -19.00
CA LYS A 105 -2.44 2.03 -20.41
C LYS A 105 -3.36 3.25 -20.59
N LEU A 106 -4.26 3.52 -19.62
CA LEU A 106 -5.12 4.71 -19.61
C LEU A 106 -4.30 6.00 -19.44
N VAL A 107 -3.49 6.07 -18.37
CA VAL A 107 -2.74 7.29 -18.01
C VAL A 107 -1.68 7.64 -19.05
N HIS A 108 -1.08 6.66 -19.71
CA HIS A 108 -0.12 6.88 -20.78
C HIS A 108 -0.77 7.10 -22.16
N GLY A 109 -2.10 7.17 -22.24
CA GLY A 109 -2.81 7.38 -23.51
C GLY A 109 -2.68 6.24 -24.53
N VAL A 110 -2.19 5.07 -24.10
CA VAL A 110 -1.94 3.91 -24.98
C VAL A 110 -3.26 3.24 -25.38
N ARG A 111 -4.24 3.21 -24.48
CA ARG A 111 -5.55 2.60 -24.74
C ARG A 111 -6.66 3.29 -23.98
N VAL A 112 -7.73 3.62 -24.70
CA VAL A 112 -9.02 3.99 -24.12
C VAL A 112 -9.84 2.72 -23.91
N TYR A 113 -10.50 2.61 -22.76
CA TYR A 113 -11.37 1.48 -22.44
C TYR A 113 -12.82 1.96 -22.29
N GLU A 114 -13.75 1.06 -22.56
CA GLU A 114 -15.17 1.28 -22.32
C GLU A 114 -15.44 1.59 -20.85
N GLN A 115 -16.41 2.48 -20.61
CA GLN A 115 -16.80 2.91 -19.28
C GLN A 115 -17.28 1.74 -18.40
N SER A 116 -18.09 0.83 -18.98
CA SER A 116 -18.57 -0.40 -18.32
C SER A 116 -17.42 -1.27 -17.81
N ARG A 117 -16.36 -1.43 -18.62
CA ARG A 117 -15.17 -2.20 -18.26
C ARG A 117 -14.37 -1.53 -17.15
N CYS A 118 -14.27 -0.20 -17.16
CA CYS A 118 -13.64 0.56 -16.08
C CYS A 118 -14.43 0.44 -14.77
N GLN A 119 -15.76 0.46 -14.85
CA GLN A 119 -16.65 0.26 -13.70
C GLN A 119 -16.45 -1.13 -13.07
N GLU A 120 -16.60 -2.20 -13.87
CA GLU A 120 -16.45 -3.58 -13.40
C GLU A 120 -15.09 -3.80 -12.70
N LYS A 121 -14.01 -3.28 -13.30
CA LYS A 121 -12.67 -3.36 -12.71
C LYS A 121 -12.51 -2.56 -11.43
N THR A 122 -13.17 -1.40 -11.33
CA THR A 122 -13.15 -0.58 -10.13
C THR A 122 -13.89 -1.27 -8.98
N GLU A 123 -15.11 -1.77 -9.22
CA GLU A 123 -15.91 -2.49 -8.22
C GLU A 123 -15.19 -3.73 -7.69
N LYS A 124 -14.59 -4.50 -8.61
CA LYS A 124 -13.79 -5.68 -8.25
C LYS A 124 -12.55 -5.30 -7.44
N LEU A 125 -11.89 -4.19 -7.78
CA LEU A 125 -10.73 -3.70 -7.04
C LEU A 125 -11.11 -3.16 -5.66
N LEU A 126 -12.26 -2.48 -5.52
CA LEU A 126 -12.77 -2.03 -4.21
C LEU A 126 -13.05 -3.23 -3.29
N SER A 127 -13.69 -4.27 -3.82
CA SER A 127 -13.91 -5.51 -3.06
C SER A 127 -12.59 -6.18 -2.67
N THR A 128 -11.62 -6.18 -3.59
CA THR A 128 -10.26 -6.70 -3.33
C THR A 128 -9.55 -5.86 -2.24
N LEU A 129 -9.74 -4.54 -2.25
CA LEU A 129 -9.16 -3.63 -1.27
C LEU A 129 -9.67 -3.91 0.14
N ASP A 130 -10.94 -4.23 0.31
CA ASP A 130 -11.51 -4.58 1.61
C ASP A 130 -10.84 -5.84 2.18
N ILE A 131 -10.72 -6.88 1.35
CA ILE A 131 -10.05 -8.14 1.71
C ILE A 131 -8.58 -7.89 2.07
N VAL A 132 -7.87 -7.11 1.25
CA VAL A 132 -6.45 -6.83 1.49
C VAL A 132 -6.27 -6.01 2.76
N LYS A 133 -7.13 -5.01 3.01
CA LYS A 133 -7.11 -4.24 4.24
C LYS A 133 -7.24 -5.15 5.45
N GLN A 134 -8.26 -6.02 5.45
CA GLN A 134 -8.49 -6.99 6.52
C GLN A 134 -7.27 -7.88 6.75
N LYS A 135 -6.69 -8.48 5.70
CA LYS A 135 -5.50 -9.34 5.83
C LYS A 135 -4.29 -8.58 6.42
N LEU A 136 -4.10 -7.32 6.04
CA LEU A 136 -3.03 -6.48 6.59
C LEU A 136 -3.27 -6.12 8.06
N ASP A 137 -4.51 -5.79 8.42
CA ASP A 137 -4.89 -5.54 9.82
C ASP A 137 -4.72 -6.79 10.67
N GLU A 138 -5.14 -7.97 10.20
CA GLU A 138 -4.97 -9.25 10.91
C GLU A 138 -3.49 -9.63 11.07
N THR A 139 -2.67 -9.38 10.05
CA THR A 139 -1.25 -9.77 10.07
C THR A 139 -0.37 -8.80 10.86
N TYR A 140 -0.63 -7.50 10.77
CA TYR A 140 0.26 -6.45 11.29
C TYR A 140 -0.39 -5.50 12.29
N GLY A 141 -1.70 -5.59 12.51
CA GLY A 141 -2.46 -4.60 13.28
C GLY A 141 -2.49 -3.22 12.62
N TYR A 142 -2.21 -3.14 11.31
CA TYR A 142 -2.14 -1.88 10.57
C TYR A 142 -2.25 -2.11 9.05
N SER A 143 -3.12 -1.33 8.40
CA SER A 143 -3.37 -1.42 6.96
C SER A 143 -3.04 -0.13 6.19
N GLY A 144 -2.44 0.88 6.83
CA GLY A 144 -2.01 2.10 6.12
C GLY A 144 -3.01 3.25 6.15
N TRP A 145 -4.05 3.18 6.98
CA TRP A 145 -5.09 4.21 7.07
C TRP A 145 -5.18 4.88 8.44
N GLU A 146 -4.56 4.28 9.45
CA GLU A 146 -4.47 4.79 10.80
C GLU A 146 -3.27 5.72 10.95
N ARG A 147 -3.33 6.67 11.90
CA ARG A 147 -2.14 7.45 12.27
C ARG A 147 -1.16 6.54 12.99
N PHE A 148 0.03 6.35 12.44
CA PHE A 148 1.08 5.58 13.12
C PHE A 148 2.05 6.50 13.89
N THR A 149 2.47 6.06 15.07
CA THR A 149 3.39 6.79 15.95
C THR A 149 4.75 7.03 15.27
N ILE A 150 5.22 8.27 15.30
CA ILE A 150 6.50 8.67 14.71
C ILE A 150 7.66 8.17 15.58
N ARG A 151 8.57 7.41 14.98
CA ARG A 151 9.82 6.97 15.61
C ARG A 151 10.95 7.97 15.30
N LYS A 152 11.39 8.70 16.33
CA LYS A 152 12.44 9.73 16.23
C LYS A 152 13.87 9.19 16.41
N ARG A 153 14.06 8.11 17.17
CA ARG A 153 15.37 7.48 17.41
C ARG A 153 15.41 6.10 16.76
N ASN A 154 16.54 5.75 16.17
CA ASN A 154 16.78 4.37 15.73
C ASN A 154 16.89 3.50 16.99
N LYS A 155 16.24 2.35 16.99
CA LYS A 155 16.53 1.28 17.94
C LYS A 155 17.00 0.13 17.08
N LEU A 156 18.26 -0.27 17.24
CA LEU A 156 18.76 -1.50 16.63
C LEU A 156 17.76 -2.62 17.01
N HIS A 157 17.53 -3.61 16.13
CA HIS A 157 17.12 -4.91 16.64
C HIS A 157 18.10 -5.23 17.78
N ILE A 158 17.61 -5.61 18.95
CA ILE A 158 18.48 -6.12 20.01
C ILE A 158 19.06 -7.39 19.41
N ASP A 159 20.16 -7.25 18.69
CA ASP A 159 21.03 -8.34 18.34
C ASP A 159 21.57 -8.82 19.68
N PRO A 160 21.28 -10.05 20.12
CA PRO A 160 21.74 -10.54 21.41
C PRO A 160 23.27 -10.55 21.56
N LYS A 161 24.03 -10.16 20.53
CA LYS A 161 25.49 -10.11 20.54
C LYS A 161 26.12 -8.71 20.64
N VAL A 162 25.36 -7.61 20.62
CA VAL A 162 25.95 -6.27 20.77
C VAL A 162 25.63 -5.73 22.15
N LYS A 163 26.59 -5.84 23.06
CA LYS A 163 26.55 -5.12 24.35
C LYS A 163 26.60 -3.62 24.05
N ILE A 164 25.52 -2.91 24.39
CA ILE A 164 25.54 -1.45 24.44
C ILE A 164 26.12 -1.11 25.81
N GLU A 165 27.33 -0.54 25.84
CA GLU A 165 27.84 0.04 27.07
C GLU A 165 27.03 1.31 27.37
N GLU A 166 26.32 1.28 28.49
CA GLU A 166 25.65 2.46 29.04
C GLU A 166 26.72 3.39 29.59
N ASN A 167 26.99 4.49 28.87
CA ASN A 167 27.80 5.58 29.41
C ASN A 167 27.04 6.20 30.59
N LYS A 168 27.62 6.05 31.78
CA LYS A 168 27.25 6.74 33.02
C LYS A 168 27.42 8.25 32.89
#